data_AF-A0A6B3G742-F1
#
_entry.id   AF-A0A6B3G742-F1
#
_cell.length_a   1.000
_cell.length_b   1.000
_cell.length_c   1.000
_cell.angle_alpha   90.00
_cell.angle_beta   90.00
_cell.angle_gamma   90.00
#
_symmetry.space_group_name_H-M   'P 1'
#
loop_
_entity.id
_entity.type
_entity.pdbx_description
1 polymer ?
#
loop_
_entity_poly.entity_id
_entity_poly.type
_entity_poly.pdbx_seq_one_letter_code
_entity_poly.pdbx_strand_id
1 'polypeptide(L)' 'CVVQIKGKVRARLEISPSITDEELEALALADEAVVAALGGAGIRKVIVRAPKLVNIVPA' A
#
# COMPACT_ATOMS: atom_id res chain seq x y z
N CYS A 1 7.17 -3.41 5.67
CA CYS A 1 6.17 -3.77 4.65
C CYS A 1 6.60 -3.28 3.27
N VAL A 2 6.36 -4.05 2.20
CA VAL A 2 6.53 -3.60 0.82
C VAL A 2 5.18 -3.14 0.27
N VAL A 3 5.13 -1.96 -0.35
CA VAL A 3 3.93 -1.46 -1.03
C VAL A 3 4.11 -1.51 -2.54
N GLN A 4 3.15 -2.13 -3.21
CA GLN A 4 3.13 -2.33 -4.65
C GLN A 4 1.94 -1.64 -5.29
N ILE A 5 2.12 -1.20 -6.54
CA ILE A 5 1.05 -0.71 -7.42
C ILE A 5 1.16 -1.45 -8.76
N LYS A 6 0.09 -2.15 -9.18
CA LYS A 6 0.10 -3.04 -10.36
C LYS A 6 1.30 -4.02 -10.34
N GLY A 7 1.62 -4.56 -9.16
CA GLY A 7 2.73 -5.52 -8.97
C GLY A 7 4.14 -4.91 -8.96
N LYS A 8 4.29 -3.59 -9.16
CA LYS A 8 5.58 -2.89 -9.08
C LYS A 8 5.76 -2.28 -7.69
N VAL A 9 6.91 -2.50 -7.05
CA VAL A 9 7.25 -1.91 -5.74
C VAL A 9 7.37 -0.39 -5.87
N ARG A 10 6.68 0.35 -4.99
CA ARG A 10 6.67 1.83 -4.97
C ARG A 10 7.19 2.41 -3.67
N ALA A 11 6.88 1.77 -2.55
CA ALA A 11 7.34 2.20 -1.24
C ALA A 11 7.74 1.00 -0.37
N ARG A 12 8.53 1.29 0.67
CA ARG A 12 8.82 0.36 1.76
C ARG A 12 8.56 1.10 3.07
N LEU A 13 7.65 0.56 3.86
CA LEU A 13 7.25 1.15 5.14
C LEU A 13 7.93 0.39 6.28
N GLU A 14 8.48 1.14 7.23
CA GLU A 14 8.86 0.63 8.54
C GLU A 14 7.63 0.65 9.45
N ILE A 15 7.27 -0.52 9.97
CA ILE A 15 5.99 -0.75 10.66
C ILE A 15 6.19 -1.78 11.77
N SER A 16 5.29 -1.77 12.75
CA SER A 16 5.25 -2.81 13.78
C SER A 16 4.96 -4.18 13.16
N PRO A 17 5.61 -5.26 13.62
CA PRO A 17 5.24 -6.63 13.23
C PRO A 17 3.84 -7.03 13.71
N SER A 18 3.23 -6.30 14.65
CA SER A 18 1.88 -6.52 15.17
C SER A 18 0.80 -5.65 14.51
N ILE A 19 1.13 -4.91 13.45
CA ILE A 19 0.18 -4.03 12.76
C ILE A 19 -1.02 -4.82 12.21
N THR A 20 -2.22 -4.22 12.26
CA THR A 20 -3.41 -4.84 11.66
C THR A 20 -3.44 -4.61 10.16
N ASP A 21 -4.29 -5.36 9.46
CA ASP A 21 -4.49 -5.16 8.02
C ASP A 21 -5.09 -3.76 7.74
N GLU A 22 -6.04 -3.28 8.55
CA GLU A 22 -6.67 -1.97 8.35
C GLU A 22 -5.70 -0.82 8.58
N GLU A 23 -4.88 -0.89 9.64
CA GLU A 23 -3.87 0.12 9.92
C GLU A 23 -2.81 0.16 8.82
N LEU A 24 -2.37 -1.02 8.34
CA LEU A 24 -1.38 -1.11 7.29
C LEU A 24 -1.91 -0.57 5.95
N GLU A 25 -3.18 -0.81 5.63
CA GLU A 25 -3.84 -0.22 4.47
C GLU A 25 -3.86 1.31 4.55
N ALA A 26 -4.30 1.86 5.68
CA ALA A 26 -4.36 3.31 5.88
C ALA A 26 -2.98 3.97 5.72
N LEU A 27 -1.94 3.38 6.32
CA LEU A 27 -0.57 3.88 6.16
C LEU A 27 -0.09 3.81 4.72
N ALA A 28 -0.36 2.71 4.01
CA ALA A 28 0.04 2.57 2.62
C ALA A 28 -0.67 3.57 1.69
N LEU A 29 -1.94 3.87 1.93
CA LEU A 29 -2.69 4.85 1.13
C LEU A 29 -2.34 6.30 1.46
N ALA A 30 -1.83 6.57 2.67
CA ALA A 30 -1.37 7.88 3.09
C ALA A 30 0.09 8.19 2.67
N ASP A 31 0.86 7.18 2.25
CA ASP A 31 2.25 7.35 1.84
C ASP A 31 2.36 8.23 0.58
N GLU A 32 3.21 9.25 0.64
CA GLU A 32 3.36 10.25 -0.42
C GLU A 32 3.82 9.62 -1.76
N ALA A 33 4.70 8.62 -1.72
CA ALA A 33 5.19 7.95 -2.92
C ALA A 33 4.07 7.10 -3.57
N VAL A 34 3.19 6.52 -2.75
CA VAL A 34 2.00 5.81 -3.23
C VAL A 34 0.99 6.78 -3.84
N VAL A 35 0.68 7.90 -3.16
CA VAL A 35 -0.24 8.93 -3.67
C VAL A 35 0.27 9.50 -5.00
N ALA A 36 1.55 9.85 -5.07
CA ALA A 36 2.19 10.33 -6.29
C ALA A 36 2.16 9.29 -7.41
N ALA A 37 2.41 8.01 -7.09
CA ALA A 37 2.40 6.93 -8.07
C ALA A 37 0.98 6.55 -8.57
N LEU A 38 -0.06 6.80 -7.77
CA LEU A 38 -1.45 6.66 -8.21
C LEU A 38 -1.87 7.81 -9.12
N GLY A 39 -1.36 9.02 -8.90
CA GLY A 39 -1.60 10.17 -9.79
C GLY A 39 -3.09 10.49 -10.01
N GLY A 40 -3.92 10.27 -8.99
CA GLY A 40 -5.38 10.45 -9.07
C GLY A 40 -6.15 9.30 -9.73
N ALA A 41 -5.49 8.19 -10.10
CA ALA A 41 -6.19 6.99 -10.54
C ALA A 41 -7.08 6.43 -9.42
N GLY A 42 -8.29 6.03 -9.77
CA GLY A 42 -9.17 5.32 -8.83
C GLY A 42 -8.54 4.01 -8.35
N ILE A 43 -9.02 3.49 -7.22
CA ILE A 43 -8.57 2.21 -6.67
C ILE A 43 -9.65 1.16 -6.91
N ARG A 44 -9.34 0.08 -7.63
CA ARG A 44 -10.25 -1.06 -7.81
C ARG A 44 -10.21 -2.01 -6.62
N LYS A 45 -9.02 -2.25 -6.08
CA LYS A 45 -8.80 -3.20 -4.99
C LYS A 45 -7.50 -2.89 -4.26
N VAL A 46 -7.53 -3.00 -2.94
CA VAL A 46 -6.34 -3.08 -2.10
C VAL A 46 -6.22 -4.52 -1.58
N ILE A 47 -5.02 -5.08 -1.64
CA ILE A 47 -4.72 -6.42 -1.15
C ILE A 47 -3.68 -6.28 -0.06
N VAL A 48 -4.11 -6.51 1.18
CA VAL A 48 -3.24 -6.45 2.36
C VAL A 48 -2.86 -7.85 2.79
N ARG A 49 -1.60 -8.02 3.15
CA ARG A 49 -1.06 -9.21 3.83
C ARG A 49 -0.08 -8.72 4.89
N ALA A 50 -0.60 -8.28 6.04
CA ALA A 50 0.25 -7.78 7.11
C ALA A 50 1.20 -8.87 7.64
N PRO A 51 2.39 -8.49 8.13
CA PRO A 51 3.00 -7.15 8.05
C PRO A 51 3.80 -6.94 6.74
N LYS A 52 3.67 -7.84 5.76
CA LYS A 52 4.68 -8.01 4.70
C LYS A 52 4.37 -7.22 3.44
N LEU A 53 3.11 -7.14 3.03
CA LEU A 53 2.75 -6.65 1.70
C LEU A 53 1.44 -5.86 1.70
N VAL A 54 1.44 -4.76 0.95
CA VAL A 54 0.24 -4.13 0.42
C VAL A 54 0.39 -4.05 -1.10
N ASN A 55 -0.60 -4.53 -1.85
CA ASN A 55 -0.64 -4.32 -3.30
C ASN A 55 -1.94 -3.62 -3.69
N ILE A 56 -1.79 -2.48 -4.35
CA ILE A 56 -2.89 -1.64 -4.81
C ILE A 56 -3.08 -1.90 -6.30
N VAL A 57 -4.34 -2.17 -6.67
CA VAL A 57 -4.78 -2.34 -8.05
C VAL A 57 -5.56 -1.08 -8.44
N PRO A 58 -4.96 -0.17 -9.23
CA PRO A 58 -5.65 1.01 -9.74
C PRO A 58 -6.72 0.66 -10.77
N ALA A 59 -7.61 1.62 -10.99
CA ALA A 59 -8.67 1.56 -11.98
C ALA A 59 -8.19 1.57 -13.43
#